data_AF-A0A3C0DPR1-F1
#
_entry.id   AF-A0A3C0DPR1-F1
#
_cell.length_a   1.000
_cell.length_b   1.000
_cell.length_c   1.000
_cell.angle_alpha   90.00
_cell.angle_beta   90.00
_cell.angle_gamma   90.00
#
_symmetry.space_group_name_H-M   'P 1'
#
loop_
_entity.id
_entity.type
_entity.pdbx_description
1 polymer ?
#
loop_
_entity_poly.entity_id
_entity_poly.type
_entity_poly.pdbx_seq_one_letter_code
_entity_poly.pdbx_strand_id
1 'polypeptide(L)'
;GARNLGEALRRIGEGASMIRTKGEAGTGDVVEAVRHARQMTDEIRIVQNAPEEELMSLAKEYGAPYELLIEVRRLGRLPVVNFAAGGLATPADAALMMQLGMDGVFVGSGIF
;
A
#
# COMPACT_ATOMS: atom_id res chain seq x y z
N GLY A 1 -1.06 -6.89 -5.76
CA GLY A 1 -0.12 -5.75 -5.82
C GLY A 1 -0.86 -4.50 -6.26
N ALA A 2 -0.56 -3.36 -5.65
CA ALA A 2 -1.34 -2.13 -5.75
C ALA A 2 -0.46 -0.89 -5.77
N ARG A 3 -0.99 0.23 -6.27
CA ARG A 3 -0.34 1.56 -6.29
C ARG A 3 -0.94 2.54 -5.27
N ASN A 4 -2.14 2.25 -4.80
CA ASN A 4 -2.92 3.09 -3.87
C ASN A 4 -3.88 2.23 -3.05
N LEU A 5 -4.54 2.83 -2.06
CA LEU A 5 -5.45 2.16 -1.13
C LEU A 5 -6.64 1.54 -1.87
N GLY A 6 -7.25 2.26 -2.81
CA GLY A 6 -8.38 1.75 -3.59
C GLY A 6 -8.05 0.46 -4.35
N GLU A 7 -6.92 0.42 -5.04
CA GLU A 7 -6.42 -0.80 -5.69
C GLU A 7 -6.13 -1.92 -4.69
N ALA A 8 -5.55 -1.60 -3.53
CA ALA A 8 -5.26 -2.59 -2.50
C ALA A 8 -6.55 -3.22 -1.97
N LEU A 9 -7.58 -2.42 -1.67
CA LEU A 9 -8.85 -2.91 -1.13
C LEU A 9 -9.66 -3.69 -2.16
N ARG A 10 -9.60 -3.34 -3.45
CA ARG A 10 -10.18 -4.20 -4.51
C ARG A 10 -9.51 -5.58 -4.55
N ARG A 11 -8.18 -5.61 -4.51
CA ARG A 11 -7.43 -6.88 -4.51
C ARG A 11 -7.73 -7.73 -3.27
N ILE A 12 -7.88 -7.10 -2.10
CA ILE A 12 -8.28 -7.79 -0.87
C ILE A 12 -9.71 -8.32 -0.99
N GLY A 13 -10.64 -7.53 -1.56
CA GLY A 13 -12.01 -7.96 -1.83
C GLY A 13 -12.10 -9.11 -2.85
N GLU A 14 -11.13 -9.20 -3.77
CA GLU A 14 -10.94 -10.34 -4.70
C GLU A 14 -10.30 -11.57 -4.02
N GLY A 15 -9.94 -11.49 -2.73
CA GLY A 15 -9.39 -12.60 -1.94
C GLY A 15 -7.87 -12.58 -1.72
N ALA A 16 -7.18 -11.48 -2.04
CA ALA A 16 -5.74 -11.38 -1.78
C ALA A 16 -5.44 -11.34 -0.26
N SER A 17 -4.70 -12.32 0.23
CA SER A 17 -4.24 -12.39 1.64
C SER A 17 -2.96 -11.58 1.93
N MET A 18 -2.41 -10.91 0.90
CA MET A 18 -1.20 -10.10 0.97
C MET A 18 -1.22 -9.05 -0.14
N ILE A 19 -0.74 -7.85 0.17
CA ILE A 19 -0.47 -6.79 -0.81
C ILE A 19 1.04 -6.59 -0.96
N ARG A 20 1.41 -6.21 -2.18
CA ARG A 20 2.69 -5.57 -2.44
C ARG A 20 2.47 -4.22 -3.11
N THR A 21 2.97 -3.16 -2.50
CA THR A 21 3.02 -1.83 -3.12
C THR A 21 3.99 -1.87 -4.27
N LYS A 22 3.53 -1.48 -5.46
CA LYS A 22 4.31 -1.55 -6.71
C LYS A 22 5.27 -0.36 -6.78
N GLY A 23 6.51 -0.60 -7.17
CA GLY A 23 7.43 0.36 -7.74
C GLY A 23 7.68 0.03 -9.21
N GLU A 24 8.83 0.47 -9.73
CA GLU A 24 9.26 0.16 -11.08
C GLU A 24 10.19 -1.06 -11.07
N ALA A 25 9.81 -2.12 -11.76
CA ALA A 25 10.57 -3.37 -11.75
C ALA A 25 11.75 -3.28 -12.72
N GLY A 26 12.94 -3.70 -12.27
CA GLY A 26 14.11 -3.87 -13.14
C GLY A 26 14.91 -2.59 -13.42
N THR A 27 14.55 -1.44 -12.84
CA THR A 27 15.28 -0.17 -13.04
C THR A 27 16.35 0.09 -11.98
N GLY A 28 16.23 -0.52 -10.80
CA GLY A 28 17.06 -0.16 -9.65
C GLY A 28 16.72 1.21 -9.05
N ASP A 29 15.56 1.78 -9.42
CA ASP A 29 15.08 3.07 -8.90
C ASP A 29 13.86 2.89 -7.97
N VAL A 30 14.05 3.20 -6.69
CA VAL A 30 13.04 3.05 -5.62
C VAL A 30 11.96 4.15 -5.62
N VAL A 31 12.08 5.20 -6.45
CA VAL A 31 11.20 6.38 -6.42
C VAL A 31 9.72 6.03 -6.53
N GLU A 32 9.34 5.14 -7.46
CA GLU A 32 7.94 4.72 -7.62
C GLU A 32 7.44 3.90 -6.42
N ALA A 33 8.30 3.07 -5.80
CA ALA A 33 7.94 2.33 -4.60
C ALA A 33 7.67 3.28 -3.42
N VAL A 34 8.53 4.30 -3.24
CA VAL A 34 8.36 5.34 -2.22
C VAL A 34 7.07 6.13 -2.46
N ARG A 35 6.80 6.53 -3.71
CA ARG A 35 5.59 7.28 -4.08
C ARG A 35 4.32 6.53 -3.71
N HIS A 36 4.19 5.29 -4.17
CA HIS A 36 3.00 4.49 -3.91
C HIS A 36 2.88 4.10 -2.42
N ALA A 37 3.98 3.92 -1.69
CA ALA A 37 3.93 3.66 -0.25
C ALA A 37 3.42 4.88 0.52
N ARG A 38 3.90 6.09 0.17
CA ARG A 38 3.40 7.34 0.76
C ARG A 38 1.93 7.56 0.44
N GLN A 39 1.55 7.42 -0.83
CA GLN A 39 0.16 7.55 -1.27
C GLN A 39 -0.77 6.63 -0.47
N MET A 40 -0.38 5.35 -0.30
CA MET A 40 -1.17 4.40 0.46
C MET A 40 -1.31 4.80 1.93
N THR A 41 -0.21 5.20 2.57
CA THR A 41 -0.22 5.65 3.97
C THR A 41 -1.04 6.92 4.15
N ASP A 42 -0.97 7.88 3.22
CA ASP A 42 -1.72 9.13 3.28
C ASP A 42 -3.22 8.88 3.10
N GLU A 43 -3.61 8.03 2.15
CA GLU A 43 -5.02 7.63 1.96
C GLU A 43 -5.56 6.87 3.17
N ILE A 44 -4.75 6.00 3.81
CA ILE A 44 -5.12 5.34 5.08
C ILE A 44 -5.37 6.38 6.17
N ARG A 45 -4.51 7.40 6.30
CA ARG A 45 -4.68 8.49 7.28
C ARG A 45 -5.92 9.32 7.00
N ILE A 46 -6.24 9.58 5.74
CA ILE A 46 -7.48 10.28 5.35
C ILE A 46 -8.69 9.45 5.82
N VAL A 47 -8.74 8.16 5.47
CA VAL A 47 -9.83 7.26 5.87
C VAL A 47 -9.95 7.15 7.40
N GLN A 48 -8.82 7.07 8.10
CA GLN A 48 -8.79 6.96 9.57
C GLN A 48 -9.39 8.19 10.26
N ASN A 49 -9.17 9.39 9.71
CA ASN A 49 -9.57 10.65 10.32
C ASN A 49 -10.86 11.25 9.74
N ALA A 50 -11.39 10.70 8.65
CA ALA A 50 -12.64 11.15 8.04
C ALA A 50 -13.81 11.06 9.03
N PRO A 51 -14.84 11.92 8.96
CA PRO A 51 -16.12 11.69 9.62
C PRO A 51 -16.79 10.40 9.12
N GLU A 52 -17.70 9.82 9.90
CA GLU A 52 -18.37 8.56 9.53
C GLU A 52 -19.27 8.75 8.29
N GLU A 53 -19.94 9.89 8.21
CA GLU A 53 -20.80 10.31 7.11
C GLU A 53 -20.05 10.44 5.77
N GLU A 54 -18.73 10.67 5.78
CA GLU A 54 -17.91 10.81 4.56
C GLU A 54 -17.40 9.46 4.03
N LEU A 55 -17.43 8.39 4.84
CA LEU A 55 -16.83 7.11 4.48
C LEU A 55 -17.42 6.47 3.23
N MET A 56 -18.73 6.63 3.01
CA MET A 56 -19.38 6.09 1.81
C MET A 56 -18.92 6.82 0.55
N SER A 57 -18.71 8.15 0.65
CA SER A 57 -18.17 8.95 -0.44
C SER A 57 -16.73 8.56 -0.76
N LEU A 58 -15.89 8.36 0.26
CA LEU A 58 -14.51 7.89 0.09
C LEU A 58 -14.46 6.48 -0.53
N ALA A 59 -15.33 5.56 -0.11
CA ALA A 59 -15.41 4.23 -0.69
C ALA A 59 -15.75 4.28 -2.19
N LYS A 60 -16.67 5.18 -2.57
CA LYS A 60 -17.02 5.41 -3.98
C LYS A 60 -15.85 6.03 -4.76
N GLU A 61 -15.19 7.04 -4.21
CA GLU A 61 -14.04 7.71 -4.84
C GLU A 61 -12.88 6.75 -5.08
N TYR A 62 -12.54 5.96 -4.07
CA TYR A 62 -11.46 4.96 -4.17
C TYR A 62 -11.86 3.72 -4.96
N GLY A 63 -13.16 3.55 -5.25
CA GLY A 63 -13.70 2.35 -5.87
C GLY A 63 -13.39 1.11 -5.04
N ALA A 64 -13.52 1.21 -3.71
CA ALA A 64 -13.17 0.19 -2.74
C ALA A 64 -14.41 -0.37 -2.04
N PRO A 65 -14.40 -1.66 -1.63
CA PRO A 65 -15.47 -2.22 -0.80
C PRO A 65 -15.62 -1.45 0.52
N TYR A 66 -16.83 -0.99 0.82
CA TYR A 66 -17.11 -0.15 1.99
C TYR A 66 -16.72 -0.82 3.31
N GLU A 67 -17.00 -2.12 3.47
CA GLU A 67 -16.65 -2.88 4.66
C GLU A 67 -15.14 -2.93 4.92
N LEU A 68 -14.34 -3.10 3.86
CA LEU A 68 -12.88 -3.08 3.97
C LEU A 68 -12.35 -1.68 4.31
N LEU A 69 -13.02 -0.62 3.85
CA LEU A 69 -12.65 0.74 4.19
C LEU A 69 -12.94 1.06 5.66
N ILE A 70 -14.06 0.57 6.21
CA ILE A 70 -14.34 0.59 7.66
C ILE A 70 -13.25 -0.16 8.43
N GLU A 71 -12.86 -1.34 7.95
CA GLU A 71 -11.82 -2.12 8.62
C GLU A 71 -10.48 -1.38 8.63
N VAL A 72 -10.09 -0.77 7.50
CA VAL A 72 -8.89 0.09 7.41
C VAL A 72 -8.96 1.24 8.40
N ARG A 73 -10.10 1.95 8.48
CA ARG A 73 -10.30 3.04 9.45
C ARG A 73 -10.05 2.55 10.88
N ARG A 74 -10.63 1.40 11.25
CA ARG A 74 -10.52 0.80 12.59
C ARG A 74 -9.09 0.38 12.90
N LEU A 75 -8.37 -0.19 11.92
CA LEU A 75 -7.02 -0.73 12.11
C LEU A 75 -5.92 0.33 11.99
N GLY A 76 -6.16 1.42 11.25
CA GLY A 76 -5.12 2.40 10.89
C GLY A 76 -4.07 1.86 9.92
N ARG A 77 -4.37 0.74 9.23
CA ARG A 77 -3.50 0.04 8.28
C ARG A 77 -4.34 -0.88 7.39
N LEU A 78 -3.71 -1.51 6.39
CA LEU A 78 -4.35 -2.58 5.62
C LEU A 78 -4.67 -3.80 6.51
N PRO A 79 -5.78 -4.53 6.25
CA PRO A 79 -6.14 -5.74 6.99
C PRO A 79 -5.27 -6.97 6.65
N VAL A 80 -4.30 -6.82 5.74
CA VAL A 80 -3.33 -7.85 5.35
C VAL A 80 -1.92 -7.25 5.33
N VAL A 81 -0.89 -8.10 5.29
CA VAL A 81 0.50 -7.65 5.18
C VAL A 81 0.74 -6.89 3.87
N ASN A 82 1.57 -5.84 3.94
CA ASN A 82 1.92 -4.98 2.84
C ASN A 82 3.44 -4.87 2.64
N PHE A 83 3.94 -5.41 1.53
CA PHE A 83 5.37 -5.40 1.21
C PHE A 83 5.70 -4.37 0.13
N ALA A 84 6.88 -3.76 0.17
CA ALA A 84 7.37 -2.96 -0.95
C ALA A 84 7.97 -3.87 -2.03
N ALA A 85 7.76 -3.54 -3.30
CA ALA A 85 8.36 -4.29 -4.41
C ALA A 85 8.67 -3.38 -5.60
N GLY A 86 9.85 -3.52 -6.20
CA GLY A 86 10.26 -2.80 -7.41
C GLY A 86 11.21 -1.64 -7.12
N GLY A 87 12.37 -1.65 -7.78
CA GLY A 87 13.34 -0.56 -7.69
C GLY A 87 14.33 -0.63 -6.53
N LEU A 88 14.16 -1.56 -5.58
CA LEU A 88 15.10 -1.70 -4.47
C LEU A 88 16.42 -2.33 -4.95
N ALA A 89 17.52 -1.58 -4.81
CA ALA A 89 18.85 -2.01 -5.24
C ALA A 89 19.85 -2.12 -4.08
N THR A 90 19.61 -1.40 -2.98
CA THR A 90 20.54 -1.27 -1.86
C THR A 90 19.90 -1.60 -0.51
N PRO A 91 20.71 -1.92 0.53
CA PRO A 91 20.20 -2.02 1.90
C PRO A 91 19.53 -0.74 2.40
N ALA A 92 19.97 0.43 1.93
CA ALA A 92 19.37 1.72 2.28
C ALA A 92 17.94 1.83 1.73
N ASP A 93 17.69 1.36 0.50
CA ASP A 93 16.33 1.33 -0.07
C ASP A 93 15.41 0.43 0.74
N ALA A 94 15.90 -0.75 1.13
CA ALA A 94 15.14 -1.67 1.97
C ALA A 94 14.79 -1.04 3.33
N ALA A 95 15.79 -0.45 4.01
CA ALA A 95 15.58 0.23 5.28
C ALA A 95 14.61 1.41 5.16
N LEU A 96 14.69 2.19 4.08
CA LEU A 96 13.78 3.29 3.79
C LEU A 96 12.34 2.78 3.67
N MET A 97 12.09 1.70 2.93
CA MET A 97 10.74 1.14 2.80
C MET A 97 10.18 0.65 4.14
N MET A 98 11.01 0.05 5.00
CA MET A 98 10.59 -0.33 6.36
C MET A 98 10.23 0.90 7.21
N GLN A 99 11.01 1.98 7.12
CA GLN A 99 10.72 3.24 7.83
C GLN A 99 9.43 3.93 7.34
N LEU A 100 9.02 3.68 6.09
CA LEU A 100 7.75 4.16 5.53
C LEU A 100 6.54 3.33 5.96
N GLY A 101 6.74 2.29 6.79
CA GLY A 101 5.65 1.49 7.38
C GLY A 101 5.30 0.22 6.59
N MET A 102 6.20 -0.25 5.72
CA MET A 102 6.02 -1.52 5.01
C MET A 102 6.39 -2.70 5.91
N ASP A 103 5.69 -3.82 5.77
CA ASP A 103 5.91 -5.05 6.57
C ASP A 103 7.09 -5.90 6.08
N GLY A 104 7.62 -5.58 4.90
CA GLY A 104 8.74 -6.27 4.28
C GLY A 104 9.03 -5.78 2.87
N VAL A 105 10.00 -6.41 2.20
CA VAL A 105 10.45 -6.02 0.86
C VAL A 105 10.64 -7.23 -0.06
N PHE A 106 10.34 -7.05 -1.35
CA PHE A 106 10.73 -7.95 -2.43
C PHE A 106 11.92 -7.37 -3.18
N VAL A 107 12.93 -8.21 -3.41
CA VAL A 107 14.12 -7.87 -4.20
C VAL A 107 14.12 -8.71 -5.48
N GLY A 108 14.49 -8.11 -6.61
CA GLY A 108 14.63 -8.82 -7.88
C GLY A 108 15.86 -9.73 -7.90
N SER A 109 16.03 -10.52 -8.97
CA SER A 109 17.16 -11.44 -9.11
C SER A 109 18.52 -10.76 -9.30
N GLY A 110 18.58 -9.43 -9.48
CA GLY A 110 19.84 -8.68 -9.55
C GLY A 110 20.63 -8.63 -8.24
N ILE A 111 20.14 -9.29 -7.18
CA ILE A 111 20.91 -9.54 -5.95
C ILE A 111 22.00 -10.62 -6.14
N PHE A 112 21.85 -11.47 -7.16
CA PHE A 112 22.80 -12.51 -7.55
C PHE A 112 23.71 -12.02 -8.68
#